data_AF-A0A7V0PRX7-F1
#
_entry.id   AF-A0A7V0PRX7-F1
#
_cell.length_a   1.000
_cell.length_b   1.000
_cell.length_c   1.000
_cell.angle_alpha   90.00
_cell.angle_beta   90.00
_cell.angle_gamma   90.00
#
_symmetry.space_group_name_H-M   'P 1'
#
loop_
_entity.id
_entity.type
_entity.pdbx_description
1 polymer ?
#
loop_
_entity_poly.entity_id
_entity_poly.type
_entity_poly.pdbx_seq_one_letter_code
_entity_poly.pdbx_strand_id
1 'polypeptide(L)'
;MRKELSKSKLLMSFMMASVLSVFLFSGNARSDQTKWIAIGSLHDWYSSAGSEVEVGRRHLISDQQDGLRWPAQFRYQDSKAAKALWIGTTNYNDPLVNKTFNFKVVHCGPRVLDEEHEFMPAEFKLIGKFNHPLVLVGGIPASRIGYMDYVDEVNPNLPVDRLLIDVVNTSIGVTMTRKIYAFSQKYNNNYFIYDYVFKNTGIIN
;
A
#
# COMPACT_ATOMS: atom_id res chain seq x y z
N MET A 1 14.44 35.69 -38.55
CA MET A 1 13.65 34.84 -39.46
C MET A 1 12.96 33.75 -38.62
N ARG A 2 11.68 33.93 -38.24
CA ARG A 2 10.92 32.91 -37.49
C ARG A 2 10.52 31.80 -38.46
N LYS A 3 11.02 30.58 -38.27
CA LYS A 3 10.51 29.41 -38.99
C LYS A 3 9.11 29.11 -38.47
N GLU A 4 8.08 29.37 -39.27
CA GLU A 4 6.73 28.90 -38.95
C GLU A 4 6.71 27.36 -38.98
N LEU A 5 6.23 26.76 -37.89
CA LEU A 5 6.01 25.32 -37.86
C LEU A 5 4.86 24.99 -38.81
N SER A 6 5.04 23.97 -39.66
CA SER A 6 3.94 23.49 -40.49
C SER A 6 2.77 23.03 -39.61
N LYS A 7 1.53 23.22 -40.09
CA LYS A 7 0.31 22.78 -39.38
C LYS A 7 0.39 21.32 -38.93
N SER A 8 1.05 20.45 -39.69
CA SER A 8 1.29 19.04 -39.32
C SER A 8 2.19 18.87 -38.09
N LYS A 9 3.26 19.66 -37.96
CA LYS A 9 4.15 19.63 -36.78
C LYS A 9 3.47 20.20 -35.54
N LEU A 10 2.61 21.20 -35.73
CA LEU A 10 1.79 21.76 -34.65
C LEU A 10 0.77 20.73 -34.14
N LEU A 11 0.07 20.04 -35.05
CA LEU A 11 -0.90 18.98 -34.71
C LEU A 11 -0.22 17.82 -33.97
N MET A 12 0.97 17.42 -34.42
CA MET A 12 1.74 16.34 -33.80
C MET A 12 2.25 16.74 -32.40
N SER A 13 2.66 18.00 -32.20
CA SER A 13 2.97 18.53 -30.86
C SER A 13 1.76 18.53 -29.93
N PHE A 14 0.57 18.90 -30.42
CA PHE A 14 -0.65 18.86 -29.60
C PHE A 14 -1.04 17.43 -29.22
N MET A 15 -0.97 16.47 -30.14
CA MET A 15 -1.19 15.05 -29.81
C MET A 15 -0.15 14.51 -28.81
N MET A 16 1.11 14.91 -28.95
CA MET A 16 2.16 14.46 -28.03
C MET A 16 1.98 15.06 -26.63
N ALA A 17 1.56 16.32 -26.54
CA ALA A 17 1.24 16.99 -25.28
C ALA A 17 -0.01 16.39 -24.61
N SER A 18 -1.04 16.01 -25.38
CA SER A 18 -2.23 15.36 -24.83
C SER A 18 -1.93 13.94 -24.33
N VAL A 19 -1.15 13.14 -25.06
CA VAL A 19 -0.67 11.84 -24.58
C VAL A 19 0.15 12.00 -23.29
N LEU A 20 1.06 12.96 -23.23
CA LEU A 20 1.85 13.24 -22.03
C LEU A 20 0.97 13.66 -20.85
N SER A 21 -0.08 14.44 -21.09
CA SER A 21 -1.02 14.85 -20.05
C SER A 21 -1.82 13.67 -19.49
N VAL A 22 -2.23 12.70 -20.32
CA VAL A 22 -2.93 11.50 -19.85
C VAL A 22 -2.05 10.65 -18.92
N PHE A 23 -0.75 10.56 -19.21
CA PHE A 23 0.21 9.88 -18.32
C PHE A 23 0.50 10.63 -17.01
N LEU A 24 0.32 11.95 -16.98
CA LEU A 24 0.54 12.76 -15.77
C LEU A 24 -0.65 12.75 -14.80
N PHE A 25 -1.85 12.38 -15.27
CA PHE A 25 -3.08 12.40 -14.47
C PHE A 25 -3.60 11.01 -14.05
N SER A 26 -2.94 9.91 -14.40
CA SER A 26 -3.30 8.58 -13.90
C SER A 26 -2.83 8.39 -12.45
N GLY A 27 -3.65 8.84 -11.50
CA GLY A 27 -3.46 8.67 -10.05
C GLY A 27 -3.76 7.24 -9.55
N ASN A 28 -3.24 6.22 -10.21
CA ASN A 28 -3.36 4.84 -9.73
C ASN A 28 -2.39 4.60 -8.57
N ALA A 29 -2.76 3.73 -7.63
CA ALA A 29 -1.77 3.12 -6.74
C ALA A 29 -0.69 2.45 -7.59
N ARG A 30 0.57 2.65 -7.22
CA ARG A 30 1.66 1.88 -7.83
C ARG A 30 1.69 0.51 -7.15
N SER A 31 1.90 -0.54 -7.93
CA SER A 31 2.28 -1.83 -7.36
C SER A 31 3.61 -1.71 -6.62
N ASP A 32 3.88 -2.66 -5.73
CA ASP A 32 5.10 -2.76 -4.93
C ASP A 32 5.37 -1.55 -4.02
N GLN A 33 4.29 -0.93 -3.53
CA GLN A 33 4.41 0.13 -2.54
C GLN A 33 4.44 -0.43 -1.13
N THR A 34 5.30 0.15 -0.30
CA THR A 34 5.34 -0.12 1.13
C THR A 34 5.26 1.17 1.91
N LYS A 35 4.52 1.13 3.02
CA LYS A 35 4.39 2.26 3.95
C LYS A 35 4.60 1.76 5.36
N TRP A 36 5.32 2.54 6.17
CA TRP A 36 5.40 2.31 7.61
C TRP A 36 4.34 3.13 8.31
N ILE A 37 3.73 2.54 9.33
CA ILE A 37 3.14 3.28 10.44
C ILE A 37 4.18 3.23 11.55
N ALA A 38 4.84 4.35 11.83
CA ALA A 38 5.86 4.42 12.89
C ALA A 38 5.51 5.50 13.92
N ILE A 39 4.53 5.19 14.77
CA ILE A 39 4.08 6.04 15.87
C ILE A 39 4.23 5.35 17.23
N GLY A 40 4.59 6.12 18.25
CA GLY A 40 4.76 5.60 19.61
C GLY A 40 5.87 4.55 19.71
N SER A 41 5.55 3.40 20.32
CA SER A 41 6.47 2.27 20.51
C SER A 41 6.11 1.03 19.70
N LEU A 42 5.05 1.08 18.88
CA LEU A 42 4.59 -0.04 18.06
C LEU A 42 4.65 0.39 16.60
N HIS A 43 5.59 -0.17 15.84
CA HIS A 43 5.77 0.18 14.43
C HIS A 43 5.56 -1.05 13.54
N ASP A 44 4.96 -0.87 12.38
CA ASP A 44 4.88 -1.92 11.37
C ASP A 44 4.91 -1.34 9.96
N TRP A 45 5.34 -2.14 8.99
CA TRP A 45 5.20 -1.84 7.58
C TRP A 45 4.00 -2.59 6.99
N TYR A 46 3.47 -2.03 5.92
CA TYR A 46 2.33 -2.54 5.19
C TYR A 46 2.61 -2.53 3.69
N SER A 47 2.08 -3.53 2.99
CA SER A 47 2.17 -3.67 1.54
C SER A 47 0.92 -3.12 0.86
N SER A 48 1.07 -2.50 -0.32
CA SER A 48 -0.04 -2.18 -1.23
C SER A 48 -0.80 -3.40 -1.73
N ALA A 49 -0.18 -4.58 -1.66
CA ALA A 49 -0.78 -5.83 -2.09
C ALA A 49 -1.88 -6.37 -1.15
N GLY A 50 -2.08 -5.73 0.01
CA GLY A 50 -3.08 -6.18 0.98
C GLY A 50 -2.57 -7.10 2.09
N SER A 51 -1.34 -7.63 2.00
CA SER A 51 -0.72 -8.44 3.06
C SER A 51 0.81 -8.31 3.11
N GLU A 52 1.37 -8.46 4.31
CA GLU A 52 2.79 -8.26 4.59
C GLU A 52 3.55 -9.60 4.50
N VAL A 53 3.93 -9.97 3.27
CA VAL A 53 4.63 -11.23 2.97
C VAL A 53 6.05 -11.28 3.59
N GLU A 54 6.58 -12.49 3.78
CA GLU A 54 7.83 -12.77 4.51
C GLU A 54 9.05 -12.03 3.97
N VAL A 55 9.18 -11.99 2.64
CA VAL A 55 10.27 -11.32 1.92
C VAL A 55 9.64 -10.22 1.06
N GLY A 56 8.85 -9.35 1.69
CA GLY A 56 8.04 -8.36 0.98
C GLY A 56 8.65 -6.97 0.93
N ARG A 57 9.02 -6.40 2.08
CA ARG A 57 9.25 -4.94 2.17
C ARG A 57 10.28 -4.38 1.17
N ARG A 58 11.37 -5.12 0.90
CA ARG A 58 12.36 -4.77 -0.13
C ARG A 58 12.69 -5.93 -1.07
N HIS A 59 11.95 -7.04 -0.99
CA HIS A 59 12.24 -8.28 -1.72
C HIS A 59 13.64 -8.88 -1.46
N LEU A 60 14.22 -8.63 -0.28
CA LEU A 60 15.54 -9.16 0.09
C LEU A 60 15.40 -10.24 1.16
N ILE A 61 16.10 -11.37 1.01
CA ILE A 61 16.11 -12.46 2.00
C ILE A 61 16.53 -11.94 3.40
N SER A 62 17.37 -10.90 3.45
CA SER A 62 17.76 -10.25 4.70
C SER A 62 16.66 -9.45 5.40
N ASP A 63 15.50 -9.26 4.78
CA ASP A 63 14.27 -8.71 5.37
C ASP A 63 13.35 -9.78 5.97
N GLN A 64 13.80 -11.03 6.07
CA GLN A 64 13.03 -12.03 6.81
C GLN A 64 12.92 -11.59 8.29
N GLN A 65 11.73 -11.71 8.88
CA GLN A 65 11.41 -11.18 10.22
C GLN A 65 11.53 -9.66 10.30
N ASP A 66 10.73 -8.99 9.48
CA ASP A 66 10.73 -7.54 9.36
C ASP A 66 9.31 -6.98 9.52
N GLY A 67 9.20 -5.92 10.31
CA GLY A 67 7.92 -5.32 10.67
C GLY A 67 7.59 -5.58 12.13
N LEU A 68 6.30 -5.57 12.44
CA LEU A 68 5.70 -5.50 13.78
C LEU A 68 6.74 -5.46 14.91
N ARG A 69 7.20 -4.25 15.21
CA ARG A 69 8.25 -3.99 16.20
C ARG A 69 7.63 -3.50 17.48
N TRP A 70 7.97 -4.14 18.59
CA TRP A 70 7.63 -3.65 19.91
C TRP A 70 8.65 -4.14 20.94
N PRO A 71 9.27 -3.25 21.75
CA PRO A 71 9.30 -1.79 21.62
C PRO A 71 10.16 -1.32 20.43
N ALA A 72 9.57 -0.56 19.50
CA ALA A 72 10.17 -0.22 18.22
C ALA A 72 11.38 0.74 18.27
N GLN A 73 11.66 1.35 19.43
CA GLN A 73 12.83 2.21 19.63
C GLN A 73 14.14 1.42 19.68
N PHE A 74 14.08 0.12 19.98
CA PHE A 74 15.26 -0.73 20.06
C PHE A 74 15.45 -1.52 18.77
N ARG A 75 16.71 -1.86 18.48
CA ARG A 75 17.04 -2.69 17.32
C ARG A 75 16.58 -4.14 17.56
N TYR A 76 16.24 -4.83 16.48
CA TYR A 76 15.94 -6.26 16.48
C TYR A 76 14.76 -6.64 17.40
N GLN A 77 13.69 -5.84 17.36
CA GLN A 77 12.44 -6.09 18.08
C GLN A 77 11.30 -6.53 17.14
N ASP A 78 11.64 -6.84 15.90
CA ASP A 78 10.71 -7.37 14.91
C ASP A 78 10.13 -8.71 15.41
N SER A 79 8.81 -8.79 15.44
CA SER A 79 8.07 -9.95 15.97
C SER A 79 7.15 -10.59 14.92
N LYS A 80 7.12 -10.04 13.70
CA LYS A 80 6.37 -10.57 12.56
C LYS A 80 7.35 -11.16 11.55
N ALA A 81 7.21 -12.46 11.29
CA ALA A 81 7.93 -13.13 10.20
C ALA A 81 7.22 -12.93 8.85
N ALA A 82 5.89 -13.12 8.82
CA ALA A 82 5.06 -12.98 7.64
C ALA A 82 3.59 -12.84 8.04
N LYS A 83 2.78 -12.30 7.15
CA LYS A 83 1.32 -12.45 7.11
C LYS A 83 0.93 -12.94 5.72
N ALA A 84 -0.17 -13.68 5.66
CA ALA A 84 -0.74 -14.14 4.40
C ALA A 84 -2.25 -13.99 4.43
N LEU A 85 -2.84 -13.74 3.27
CA LEU A 85 -4.28 -13.71 3.07
C LEU A 85 -4.64 -14.56 1.87
N TRP A 86 -5.58 -15.48 2.04
CA TRP A 86 -6.03 -16.42 1.02
C TRP A 86 -7.55 -16.33 0.94
N ILE A 87 -8.08 -16.13 -0.26
CA ILE A 87 -9.53 -16.00 -0.51
C ILE A 87 -9.93 -17.08 -1.51
N GLY A 88 -10.85 -17.94 -1.09
CA GLY A 88 -11.41 -19.01 -1.91
C GLY A 88 -12.82 -18.68 -2.39
N THR A 89 -13.16 -19.11 -3.59
CA THR A 89 -14.52 -19.11 -4.10
C THR A 89 -14.86 -20.44 -4.78
N THR A 90 -16.15 -20.71 -4.92
CA THR A 90 -16.70 -21.85 -5.66
C THR A 90 -17.34 -21.38 -6.97
N ASN A 91 -17.51 -22.29 -7.93
CA ASN A 91 -18.16 -22.01 -9.21
C ASN A 91 -17.54 -20.82 -9.97
N TYR A 92 -16.21 -20.74 -9.96
CA TYR A 92 -15.47 -19.67 -10.60
C TYR A 92 -15.53 -19.82 -12.12
N ASN A 93 -16.18 -18.88 -12.79
CA ASN A 93 -16.12 -18.79 -14.24
C ASN A 93 -14.89 -17.99 -14.65
N ASP A 94 -13.89 -18.66 -15.22
CA ASP A 94 -12.68 -18.02 -15.69
C ASP A 94 -12.93 -17.43 -17.09
N PRO A 95 -12.89 -16.09 -17.25
CA PRO A 95 -13.19 -15.47 -18.53
C PRO A 95 -12.07 -15.64 -19.56
N LEU A 96 -10.84 -15.96 -19.16
CA LEU A 96 -9.71 -16.12 -20.08
C LEU A 96 -9.77 -17.45 -20.83
N VAL A 97 -10.16 -18.52 -20.11
CA VAL A 97 -10.26 -19.88 -20.69
C VAL A 97 -11.70 -20.29 -20.97
N ASN A 98 -12.68 -19.44 -20.66
CA ASN A 98 -14.11 -19.69 -20.83
C ASN A 98 -14.57 -21.03 -20.23
N LYS A 99 -14.13 -21.30 -18.99
CA LYS A 99 -14.40 -22.55 -18.28
C LYS A 99 -14.74 -22.27 -16.82
N THR A 100 -15.72 -23.01 -16.31
CA THR A 100 -16.05 -23.00 -14.89
C THR A 100 -15.18 -23.99 -14.14
N PHE A 101 -14.52 -23.50 -13.09
CA PHE A 101 -13.79 -24.29 -12.11
C PHE A 101 -14.61 -24.40 -10.83
N ASN A 102 -14.64 -25.61 -10.26
CA ASN A 102 -15.37 -25.85 -9.01
C ASN A 102 -14.84 -24.98 -7.87
N PHE A 103 -13.52 -24.74 -7.85
CA PHE A 103 -12.82 -23.99 -6.83
C PHE A 103 -11.74 -23.12 -7.46
N LYS A 104 -11.59 -21.90 -6.95
CA LYS A 104 -10.45 -21.01 -7.24
C LYS A 104 -10.04 -20.33 -5.95
N VAL A 105 -8.74 -20.26 -5.73
CA VAL A 105 -8.13 -19.53 -4.61
C VAL A 105 -7.22 -18.46 -5.19
N VAL A 106 -7.25 -17.29 -4.56
CA VAL A 106 -6.24 -16.25 -4.73
C VAL A 106 -5.54 -16.01 -3.40
N HIS A 107 -4.28 -15.61 -3.44
CA HIS A 107 -3.49 -15.36 -2.25
C HIS A 107 -2.50 -14.20 -2.38
N CYS A 108 -2.16 -13.63 -1.22
CA CYS A 108 -1.02 -12.74 -1.03
C CYS A 108 -0.23 -13.28 0.16
N GLY A 109 0.98 -13.79 -0.10
CA GLY A 109 1.85 -14.41 0.90
C GLY A 109 1.61 -15.91 1.14
N PRO A 110 2.45 -16.57 1.97
CA PRO A 110 3.48 -15.94 2.80
C PRO A 110 4.75 -15.56 2.04
N ARG A 111 5.02 -16.11 0.85
CA ARG A 111 6.18 -15.71 0.01
C ARG A 111 5.82 -15.26 -1.40
N VAL A 112 4.69 -15.70 -1.91
CA VAL A 112 4.24 -15.33 -3.25
C VAL A 112 3.52 -13.99 -3.19
N LEU A 113 3.84 -13.13 -4.15
CA LEU A 113 3.24 -11.84 -4.34
C LEU A 113 3.03 -11.64 -5.84
N ASP A 114 1.78 -11.44 -6.27
CA ASP A 114 1.43 -11.12 -7.64
C ASP A 114 0.46 -9.93 -7.65
N GLU A 115 1.02 -8.72 -7.72
CA GLU A 115 0.27 -7.47 -7.74
C GLU A 115 -0.23 -7.08 -9.14
N GLU A 116 0.13 -7.86 -10.17
CA GLU A 116 -0.26 -7.60 -11.55
C GLU A 116 -1.51 -8.40 -11.94
N HIS A 117 -1.63 -9.64 -11.44
CA HIS A 117 -2.67 -10.56 -11.89
C HIS A 117 -3.50 -11.17 -10.76
N GLU A 118 -3.11 -11.06 -9.49
CA GLU A 118 -3.79 -11.74 -8.39
C GLU A 118 -4.37 -10.79 -7.34
N PHE A 119 -3.55 -9.93 -6.75
CA PHE A 119 -3.91 -8.90 -5.76
C PHE A 119 -3.47 -7.52 -6.27
N MET A 120 -4.28 -6.93 -7.14
CA MET A 120 -3.98 -5.69 -7.86
C MET A 120 -4.30 -4.45 -7.02
N PRO A 121 -3.31 -3.68 -6.54
CA PRO A 121 -3.55 -2.50 -5.73
C PRO A 121 -4.31 -1.42 -6.51
N ALA A 122 -5.32 -0.83 -5.88
CA ALA A 122 -6.13 0.25 -6.44
C ALA A 122 -5.90 1.57 -5.68
N GLU A 123 -5.80 1.52 -4.34
CA GLU A 123 -5.51 2.68 -3.50
C GLU A 123 -4.58 2.28 -2.36
N PHE A 124 -3.56 3.09 -2.07
CA PHE A 124 -2.67 2.88 -0.93
C PHE A 124 -2.23 4.21 -0.33
N LYS A 125 -2.87 4.61 0.77
CA LYS A 125 -2.78 5.98 1.31
C LYS A 125 -2.67 5.99 2.83
N LEU A 126 -1.65 6.67 3.36
CA LEU A 126 -1.45 6.92 4.78
C LEU A 126 -1.85 8.35 5.13
N ILE A 127 -2.89 8.47 5.96
CA ILE A 127 -3.37 9.75 6.49
C ILE A 127 -2.92 9.86 7.95
N GLY A 128 -2.31 10.98 8.31
CA GLY A 128 -1.85 11.26 9.67
C GLY A 128 -2.62 12.40 10.30
N LYS A 129 -2.87 12.32 11.60
CA LYS A 129 -3.43 13.45 12.35
C LYS A 129 -2.48 14.66 12.37
N PHE A 130 -1.19 14.36 12.38
CA PHE A 130 -0.07 15.29 12.36
C PHE A 130 1.08 14.63 11.61
N ASN A 131 2.00 15.43 11.07
CA ASN A 131 3.20 14.89 10.42
C ASN A 131 4.18 14.29 11.46
N HIS A 132 5.08 13.40 11.06
CA HIS A 132 6.07 12.82 11.98
C HIS A 132 6.89 13.95 12.66
N PRO A 133 7.18 13.84 13.98
CA PRO A 133 7.95 14.87 14.66
C PRO A 133 9.40 14.86 14.19
N LEU A 134 10.01 16.05 14.11
CA LEU A 134 11.45 16.20 13.93
C LEU A 134 12.09 16.47 15.29
N VAL A 135 12.80 15.47 15.83
CA VAL A 135 13.53 15.59 17.09
C VAL A 135 15.03 15.63 16.78
N LEU A 136 15.69 16.70 17.20
CA LEU A 136 17.12 16.92 17.03
C LEU A 136 17.82 16.94 18.38
N VAL A 137 18.96 16.26 18.48
CA VAL A 137 19.87 16.30 19.64
C VAL A 137 21.24 16.72 19.13
N GLY A 138 21.72 17.88 19.57
CA GLY A 138 22.98 18.46 19.07
C GLY A 138 22.95 18.75 17.56
N GLY A 139 21.78 19.04 16.99
CA GLY A 139 21.59 19.27 15.55
C GLY A 139 21.46 17.99 14.70
N ILE A 140 21.53 16.81 15.30
CA ILE A 140 21.44 15.52 14.60
C ILE A 140 20.06 14.88 14.86
N PRO A 141 19.39 14.31 13.84
CA PRO A 141 18.14 13.58 14.04
C PRO A 141 18.26 12.46 15.09
N ALA A 142 17.39 12.50 16.09
CA ALA A 142 17.38 11.53 17.19
C ALA A 142 16.69 10.20 16.84
N SER A 143 15.99 10.14 15.69
CA SER A 143 15.29 8.93 15.24
C SER A 143 15.21 8.87 13.72
N ARG A 144 14.86 7.68 13.20
CA ARG A 144 14.72 7.42 11.76
C ARG A 144 13.31 7.64 11.22
N ILE A 145 12.38 8.13 12.05
CA ILE A 145 10.95 8.22 11.69
C ILE A 145 10.71 9.10 10.47
N GLY A 146 11.53 10.14 10.26
CA GLY A 146 11.42 10.98 9.06
C GLY A 146 11.81 10.33 7.75
N TYR A 147 12.36 9.10 7.79
CA TYR A 147 12.59 8.27 6.60
C TYR A 147 11.65 7.06 6.53
N MET A 148 10.74 6.90 7.50
CA MET A 148 9.88 5.72 7.61
C MET A 148 8.40 6.12 7.50
N ASP A 149 7.94 7.04 8.35
CA ASP A 149 6.53 7.42 8.51
C ASP A 149 6.13 8.56 7.56
N TYR A 150 6.13 8.27 6.26
CA TYR A 150 5.73 9.22 5.23
C TYR A 150 4.22 9.30 5.10
N VAL A 151 3.64 10.35 5.67
CA VAL A 151 2.21 10.65 5.59
C VAL A 151 1.88 11.34 4.26
N ASP A 152 0.91 10.81 3.51
CA ASP A 152 0.46 11.39 2.24
C ASP A 152 -0.45 12.61 2.45
N GLU A 153 -1.26 12.58 3.50
CA GLU A 153 -2.20 13.65 3.85
C GLU A 153 -2.24 13.87 5.36
N VAL A 154 -2.14 15.13 5.78
CA VAL A 154 -2.33 15.52 7.19
C VAL A 154 -3.75 16.03 7.40
N ASN A 155 -4.50 15.36 8.27
CA ASN A 155 -5.85 15.76 8.67
C ASN A 155 -5.94 15.88 10.21
N PRO A 156 -5.88 17.09 10.79
CA PRO A 156 -5.92 17.30 12.24
C PRO A 156 -7.18 16.77 12.94
N ASN A 157 -8.28 16.60 12.20
CA ASN A 157 -9.55 16.11 12.74
C ASN A 157 -9.65 14.56 12.74
N LEU A 158 -8.59 13.85 12.34
CA LEU A 158 -8.57 12.40 12.35
C LEU A 158 -8.75 11.88 13.80
N PRO A 159 -9.67 10.92 14.04
CA PRO A 159 -9.91 10.37 15.37
C PRO A 159 -8.77 9.48 15.87
N VAL A 160 -7.88 9.07 14.96
CA VAL A 160 -6.72 8.21 15.19
C VAL A 160 -5.45 8.95 14.80
N ASP A 161 -4.27 8.48 15.21
CA ASP A 161 -3.01 9.18 14.91
C ASP A 161 -2.51 8.88 13.50
N ARG A 162 -2.71 7.65 13.02
CA ARG A 162 -2.51 7.25 11.62
C ARG A 162 -3.67 6.38 11.14
N LEU A 163 -4.07 6.58 9.90
CA LEU A 163 -5.04 5.76 9.18
C LEU A 163 -4.40 5.36 7.85
N LEU A 164 -4.11 4.09 7.67
CA LEU A 164 -3.76 3.53 6.37
C LEU A 164 -5.03 3.00 5.70
N ILE A 165 -5.25 3.44 4.46
CA ILE A 165 -6.30 2.93 3.58
C ILE A 165 -5.60 2.16 2.47
N ASP A 166 -6.03 0.92 2.29
CA ASP A 166 -5.49 -0.02 1.32
C ASP A 166 -6.66 -0.70 0.60
N VAL A 167 -6.78 -0.46 -0.70
CA VAL A 167 -7.84 -1.04 -1.54
C VAL A 167 -7.17 -1.89 -2.61
N VAL A 168 -7.56 -3.15 -2.66
CA VAL A 168 -6.98 -4.14 -3.59
C VAL A 168 -8.10 -4.86 -4.32
N ASN A 169 -7.97 -4.97 -5.63
CA ASN A 169 -8.83 -5.79 -6.47
C ASN A 169 -8.20 -7.17 -6.63
N THR A 170 -9.00 -8.23 -6.55
CA THR A 170 -8.52 -9.59 -6.75
C THR A 170 -9.01 -10.17 -8.07
N SER A 171 -8.27 -11.13 -8.63
CA SER A 171 -8.67 -11.78 -9.89
C SER A 171 -9.94 -12.62 -9.81
N ILE A 172 -10.41 -12.95 -8.61
CA ILE A 172 -11.73 -13.58 -8.41
C ILE A 172 -12.88 -12.57 -8.33
N GLY A 173 -12.62 -11.29 -8.57
CA GLY A 173 -13.65 -10.24 -8.60
C GLY A 173 -14.09 -9.74 -7.23
N VAL A 174 -13.23 -9.88 -6.22
CA VAL A 174 -13.45 -9.30 -4.88
C VAL A 174 -12.55 -8.09 -4.72
N THR A 175 -13.14 -6.93 -4.43
CA THR A 175 -12.40 -5.78 -3.90
C THR A 175 -12.30 -5.90 -2.39
N MET A 176 -11.08 -5.94 -1.88
CA MET A 176 -10.77 -5.84 -0.47
C MET A 176 -10.46 -4.38 -0.13
N THR A 177 -11.15 -3.83 0.87
CA THR A 177 -10.76 -2.59 1.52
C THR A 177 -10.26 -2.91 2.91
N ARG A 178 -8.98 -2.62 3.15
CA ARG A 178 -8.31 -2.74 4.44
C ARG A 178 -8.04 -1.35 4.99
N LYS A 179 -8.55 -1.08 6.20
CA LYS A 179 -8.23 0.13 6.96
C LYS A 179 -7.48 -0.26 8.21
N ILE A 180 -6.34 0.39 8.44
CA ILE A 180 -5.50 0.15 9.61
C ILE A 180 -5.46 1.45 10.41
N TYR A 181 -6.12 1.41 11.55
CA TYR A 181 -6.20 2.51 12.49
C TYR A 181 -5.10 2.35 13.52
N ALA A 182 -4.24 3.35 13.66
CA ALA A 182 -3.17 3.34 14.65
C ALA A 182 -3.37 4.43 15.69
N PHE A 183 -3.19 4.03 16.94
CA PHE A 183 -3.28 4.90 18.11
C PHE A 183 -1.95 4.89 18.83
N SER A 184 -1.55 6.05 19.33
CA SER A 184 -0.41 6.28 20.22
C SER A 184 -0.84 7.27 21.30
N GLN A 185 -1.52 6.78 22.32
CA GLN A 185 -2.07 7.62 23.38
C GLN A 185 -1.45 7.30 24.76
N LYS A 186 -1.82 8.09 25.77
CA LYS A 186 -1.28 7.98 27.14
C LYS A 186 -1.90 6.86 28.00
N TYR A 187 -3.17 6.51 27.82
CA TYR A 187 -3.96 5.66 28.74
C TYR A 187 -3.96 4.14 28.42
N ASN A 188 -3.74 3.75 27.16
CA ASN A 188 -3.70 2.39 26.63
C ASN A 188 -2.51 2.18 25.65
N ASN A 189 -1.55 3.12 25.62
CA ASN A 189 -0.29 3.02 24.89
C ASN A 189 -0.49 3.03 23.36
N ASN A 190 0.00 2.02 22.63
CA ASN A 190 -0.09 1.95 21.17
C ASN A 190 -0.67 0.62 20.72
N TYR A 191 -1.55 0.68 19.72
CA TYR A 191 -2.18 -0.50 19.14
C TYR A 191 -2.70 -0.19 17.72
N PHE A 192 -2.88 -1.25 16.95
CA PHE A 192 -3.48 -1.20 15.62
C PHE A 192 -4.84 -1.90 15.63
N ILE A 193 -5.86 -1.28 15.04
CA ILE A 193 -7.13 -1.92 14.71
C ILE A 193 -7.16 -2.13 13.20
N TYR A 194 -7.44 -3.36 12.79
CA TYR A 194 -7.58 -3.72 11.39
C TYR A 194 -9.06 -3.92 11.07
N ASP A 195 -9.54 -3.22 10.06
CA ASP A 195 -10.89 -3.34 9.51
C ASP A 195 -10.78 -3.81 8.07
N TYR A 196 -11.42 -4.94 7.77
CA TYR A 196 -11.41 -5.56 6.45
C TYR A 196 -12.83 -5.66 5.93
N VAL A 197 -13.07 -5.09 4.76
CA VAL A 197 -14.32 -5.21 4.02
C VAL A 197 -14.05 -5.90 2.70
N PHE A 198 -14.73 -7.02 2.46
CA PHE A 198 -14.68 -7.75 1.21
C PHE A 198 -15.97 -7.52 0.45
N LYS A 199 -15.87 -6.95 -0.75
CA LYS A 199 -17.01 -6.69 -1.63
C LYS A 199 -16.84 -7.45 -2.93
N ASN A 200 -17.84 -8.26 -3.30
CA ASN A 200 -17.91 -8.81 -4.64
C ASN A 200 -18.24 -7.68 -5.63
N THR A 201 -17.31 -7.39 -6.52
CA THR A 201 -17.41 -6.35 -7.56
C THR A 201 -17.47 -6.95 -8.97
N GLY A 202 -17.47 -8.28 -9.07
CA GLY A 202 -17.36 -8.99 -10.33
C GLY A 202 -15.92 -9.01 -10.84
N ILE A 203 -15.66 -9.93 -11.77
CA ILE A 203 -14.39 -10.02 -12.49
C ILE A 203 -14.43 -8.93 -13.56
N ILE A 204 -13.61 -7.89 -13.39
CA ILE A 204 -13.46 -6.80 -14.36
C ILE A 204 -12.28 -7.15 -15.25
N ASN A 205 -12.53 -7.34 -16.55
CA ASN A 205 -11.52 -7.53 -17.59
C ASN A 205 -11.17 -6.20 -18.25
#